data_AF-A0A9R1WQV9-F1
#
_entry.id   AF-A0A9R1WQV9-F1
#
_cell.length_a   1.000
_cell.length_b   1.000
_cell.length_c   1.000
_cell.angle_alpha   90.00
_cell.angle_beta   90.00
_cell.angle_gamma   90.00
#
_symmetry.space_group_name_H-M   'P 1'
#
loop_
_entity.id
_entity.type
_entity.pdbx_description
1 polymer ?
#
loop_
_entity_poly.entity_id
_entity_poly.type
_entity_poly.pdbx_seq_one_letter_code
_entity_poly.pdbx_strand_id
1 'polypeptide(L)'
;MVFEGIKEQIAPKSLATFQIIAYQCLHDDNKKRPTSRDVLLQLKKSLEFQEDYEIWERKLPNDYEQIFKMSKFSEIYSTEKKKDLHNLLSKGIILQKGTEWFLVGANGERNQMISAWKFLYKQRQFQKVAEMLDFSNLKIKMKIKTQLLSSGVNYGIHLIFRICGPRKSLAKQMYVNLKYKKGRGSETLHAYFATWREDDWMMIELCRFSNDKENIDLEFLLESLSRYYCGSHGIYVEGIEFRAIDNVKHEETDEIQEVQQVLKSDSNMNLMQQLPTNLEEIFKRSENEDGDEKLFLLNEVNGKKYLMLSAKAAVYNYSDVKLFKTKPSIQSRFLEVIELLPQQVLRINCKIKSQMLSQDTDYACYLVFKLSEKCRGLHCPVKVRNLLHRNKKEVEIIYFRSPKPWNLHDTNQAPQQRPDGWMEVKVWKFNLNHELIKNDSFRVNLKLISYEGTLSGLILCGLEFRPL
;
A
#
# COMPACT_ATOMS: atom_id res chain seq x y z
N MET A 1 8.81 30.23 52.08
CA MET A 1 9.03 28.85 51.60
C MET A 1 7.87 28.47 50.70
N VAL A 2 8.14 27.94 49.50
CA VAL A 2 7.11 27.33 48.64
C VAL A 2 7.14 25.83 48.89
N PHE A 3 5.97 25.24 49.13
CA PHE A 3 5.81 23.81 49.41
C PHE A 3 6.29 22.97 48.21
N GLU A 4 7.04 21.89 48.46
CA GLU A 4 7.67 21.06 47.41
C GLU A 4 6.62 20.56 46.39
N GLY A 5 5.48 20.04 46.88
CA GLY A 5 4.41 19.51 46.04
C GLY A 5 3.73 20.55 45.13
N ILE A 6 3.85 21.84 45.43
CA ILE A 6 3.34 22.90 44.55
C ILE A 6 4.26 23.08 43.34
N LYS A 7 5.58 22.91 43.51
CA LYS A 7 6.57 23.11 42.43
C LYS A 7 6.38 22.13 41.27
N GLU A 8 5.85 20.94 41.54
CA GLU A 8 5.58 19.92 40.52
C GLU A 8 4.27 20.15 39.75
N GLN A 9 3.35 20.93 40.32
CA GLN A 9 2.02 21.17 39.74
C GLN A 9 1.90 22.51 39.01
N ILE A 10 2.80 23.45 39.31
CA ILE A 10 2.77 24.81 38.77
C ILE A 10 3.83 24.99 37.69
N ALA A 11 3.51 25.74 36.64
CA ALA A 11 4.47 26.14 35.63
C ALA A 11 5.57 26.99 36.27
N PRO A 12 6.86 26.74 35.98
CA PRO A 12 7.97 27.48 36.59
C PRO A 12 7.88 29.00 36.39
N LYS A 13 7.43 29.46 35.21
CA LYS A 13 7.22 30.89 34.91
C LYS A 13 6.05 31.48 35.72
N SER A 14 4.97 30.73 35.92
CA SER A 14 3.86 31.14 36.77
C SER A 14 4.32 31.27 38.22
N LEU A 15 5.04 30.27 38.74
CA LEU A 15 5.59 30.30 40.10
C LEU A 15 6.54 31.47 40.33
N ALA A 16 7.47 31.70 39.40
CA ALA A 16 8.38 32.85 39.48
C ALA A 16 7.60 34.17 39.50
N THR A 17 6.55 34.27 38.66
CA THR A 17 5.67 35.46 38.63
C THR A 17 4.95 35.64 39.96
N PHE A 18 4.36 34.59 40.54
CA PHE A 18 3.72 34.63 41.85
C PHE A 18 4.69 35.05 42.97
N GLN A 19 5.90 34.49 42.98
CA GLN A 19 6.93 34.84 43.95
C GLN A 19 7.35 36.31 43.85
N ILE A 20 7.56 36.82 42.64
CA ILE A 20 7.90 38.23 42.39
C ILE A 20 6.78 39.15 42.89
N ILE A 21 5.52 38.86 42.52
CA ILE A 21 4.36 39.65 42.99
C ILE A 21 4.29 39.67 44.51
N ALA A 22 4.39 38.49 45.15
CA ALA A 22 4.29 38.37 46.60
C ALA A 22 5.38 39.20 47.31
N TYR A 23 6.63 39.13 46.82
CA TYR A 23 7.73 39.91 47.37
C TYR A 23 7.51 41.42 47.19
N GLN A 24 7.05 41.86 46.03
CA GLN A 24 6.76 43.26 45.74
C GLN A 24 5.60 43.81 46.59
N CYS A 25 4.56 43.01 46.84
CA CYS A 25 3.42 43.40 47.68
C CYS A 25 3.82 43.57 49.15
N LEU A 26 4.80 42.78 49.62
CA LEU A 26 5.31 42.80 50.99
C LEU A 26 6.45 43.81 51.19
N HIS A 27 6.75 44.66 50.20
CA HIS A 27 7.82 45.64 50.30
C HIS A 27 7.54 46.68 51.41
N ASP A 28 8.54 47.00 52.25
CA ASP A 28 8.37 47.92 53.39
C ASP A 28 7.99 49.35 52.96
N ASP A 29 8.65 49.87 51.93
CA ASP A 29 8.31 51.15 51.30
C ASP A 29 7.00 51.05 50.49
N ASN A 30 5.95 51.73 50.96
CA ASN A 30 4.64 51.81 50.31
C ASN A 30 4.70 52.30 48.85
N LYS A 31 5.67 53.16 48.50
CA LYS A 31 5.80 53.69 47.12
C LYS A 31 6.34 52.65 46.15
N LYS A 32 7.00 51.59 46.64
CA LYS A 32 7.55 50.49 45.83
C LYS A 32 6.57 49.32 45.70
N ARG A 33 5.45 49.34 46.42
CA ARG A 33 4.41 48.33 46.27
C ARG A 33 3.69 48.50 44.93
N PRO A 34 3.37 47.41 44.22
CA PRO A 34 2.65 47.47 42.97
C PRO A 34 1.20 47.90 43.21
N THR A 35 0.57 48.54 42.23
CA THR A 35 -0.86 48.84 42.32
C THR A 35 -1.69 47.57 42.12
N SER A 36 -2.95 47.56 42.54
CA SER A 36 -3.85 46.42 42.28
C SER A 36 -3.98 46.10 40.78
N ARG A 37 -3.84 47.12 39.91
CA ARG A 37 -3.84 46.94 38.46
C ARG A 37 -2.59 46.18 37.98
N ASP A 38 -1.42 46.51 38.51
CA ASP A 38 -0.16 45.84 38.17
C ASP A 38 -0.18 44.38 38.62
N VAL A 39 -0.69 44.13 39.83
CA VAL A 39 -0.88 42.77 40.38
C VAL A 39 -1.81 41.97 39.47
N LEU A 40 -2.97 42.50 39.09
CA LEU A 40 -3.92 41.83 38.21
C LEU A 40 -3.29 41.49 36.84
N LEU A 41 -2.51 42.40 36.27
CA LEU A 41 -1.84 42.18 34.98
C LEU A 41 -0.82 41.03 35.07
N GLN A 42 0.00 40.99 36.12
CA GLN A 42 0.96 39.91 36.33
C GLN A 42 0.29 38.57 36.64
N LEU A 43 -0.81 38.58 37.41
CA LEU A 43 -1.61 37.38 37.67
C LEU A 43 -2.24 36.81 36.39
N LYS A 44 -2.79 37.67 35.51
CA LYS A 44 -3.29 37.23 34.20
C LYS A 44 -2.19 36.60 33.35
N LYS A 45 -0.99 37.20 33.33
CA LYS A 45 0.17 36.64 32.64
C LYS A 45 0.61 35.29 33.23
N SER A 46 0.57 35.16 34.56
CA SER A 46 0.86 33.91 35.27
C SER A 46 -0.15 32.82 34.93
N LEU A 47 -1.44 33.17 34.81
CA LEU A 47 -2.50 32.26 34.39
C LEU A 47 -2.25 31.76 32.96
N GLU A 48 -1.92 32.64 32.01
CA GLU A 48 -1.59 32.25 30.64
C GLU A 48 -0.43 31.23 30.57
N PHE A 49 0.60 31.40 31.41
CA PHE A 49 1.70 30.44 31.50
C PHE A 49 1.27 29.08 32.09
N GLN A 50 0.35 29.08 33.05
CA GLN A 50 -0.16 27.86 33.67
C GLN A 50 -1.03 27.08 32.69
N GLU A 51 -1.95 27.76 31.99
CA GLU A 51 -2.80 27.15 30.97
C GLU A 51 -1.98 26.54 29.83
N ASP A 52 -0.95 27.23 29.36
CA ASP A 52 -0.03 26.71 28.34
C ASP A 52 0.68 25.44 28.81
N TYR A 53 1.15 25.42 30.06
CA TYR A 53 1.83 24.27 30.64
C TYR A 53 0.89 23.06 30.80
N GLU A 54 -0.28 23.23 31.43
CA GLU A 54 -1.20 22.11 31.70
C GLU A 54 -1.73 21.45 30.42
N ILE A 55 -1.98 22.25 29.39
CA ILE A 55 -2.56 21.76 28.13
C ILE A 55 -1.49 21.13 27.24
N TRP A 56 -0.33 21.77 27.09
CA TRP A 56 0.63 21.39 26.05
C TRP A 56 1.79 20.54 26.56
N GLU A 57 2.16 20.61 27.84
CA GLU A 57 3.24 19.77 28.40
C GLU A 57 2.93 18.29 28.19
N ARG A 58 1.69 17.88 28.45
CA ARG A 58 1.24 16.49 28.30
C ARG A 58 1.18 16.01 26.85
N LYS A 59 1.14 16.94 25.89
CA LYS A 59 1.11 16.63 24.45
C LYS A 59 2.52 16.61 23.83
N LEU A 60 3.52 17.12 24.55
CA LEU A 60 4.90 17.06 24.11
C LEU A 60 5.49 15.69 24.46
N PRO A 61 6.39 15.15 23.62
CA PRO A 61 7.18 13.98 23.99
C PRO A 61 7.99 14.23 25.27
N ASN A 62 8.12 13.24 26.16
CA ASN A 62 8.87 13.40 27.42
C ASN A 62 10.34 13.84 27.23
N ASP A 63 10.92 13.52 26.07
CA ASP A 63 12.29 13.83 25.64
C ASP A 63 12.36 15.02 24.66
N TYR A 64 11.30 15.85 24.57
CA TYR A 64 11.24 16.99 23.63
C TYR A 64 12.46 17.92 23.75
N GLU A 65 13.00 18.12 24.95
CA GLU A 65 14.21 18.93 25.15
C GLU A 65 15.43 18.35 24.41
N GLN A 66 15.60 17.03 24.42
CA GLN A 66 16.69 16.35 23.71
C GLN A 66 16.49 16.47 22.19
N ILE A 67 15.25 16.32 21.74
CA ILE A 67 14.86 16.48 20.33
C ILE A 67 15.21 17.90 19.85
N PHE A 68 14.83 18.93 20.60
CA PHE A 68 15.13 20.31 20.20
C PHE A 68 16.62 20.66 20.27
N LYS A 69 17.38 20.10 21.22
CA LYS A 69 18.85 20.21 21.26
C LYS A 69 19.51 19.65 19.99
N MET A 70 18.92 18.65 19.37
CA MET A 70 19.40 18.08 18.09
C MET A 70 19.01 18.90 16.85
N SER A 71 18.21 19.95 17.03
CA SER A 71 17.67 20.79 15.96
C SER A 71 18.34 22.17 15.92
N LYS A 72 17.97 22.99 14.92
CA LYS A 72 18.39 24.41 14.86
C LYS A 72 17.78 25.27 15.98
N PHE A 73 16.77 24.77 16.70
CA PHE A 73 16.10 25.48 17.79
C PHE A 73 16.72 25.24 19.16
N SER A 74 17.91 24.64 19.22
CA SER A 74 18.61 24.35 20.48
C SER A 74 18.79 25.56 21.41
N GLU A 75 18.81 26.78 20.86
CA GLU A 75 19.02 28.01 21.63
C GLU A 75 17.71 28.67 22.11
N ILE A 76 16.57 28.31 21.51
CA ILE A 76 15.30 29.06 21.68
C ILE A 76 14.22 28.19 22.35
N TYR A 77 14.33 26.86 22.31
CA TYR A 77 13.25 25.98 22.79
C TYR A 77 12.89 26.18 24.28
N SER A 78 13.81 26.65 25.12
CA SER A 78 13.58 26.88 26.54
C SER A 78 12.78 28.15 26.84
N THR A 79 12.75 29.12 25.91
CA THR A 79 12.09 30.41 26.10
C THR A 79 10.70 30.46 25.45
N GLU A 80 10.46 29.66 24.40
CA GLU A 80 9.20 29.54 23.68
C GLU A 80 8.04 29.02 24.54
N LYS A 81 6.80 29.27 24.08
CA LYS A 81 5.60 28.67 24.68
C LYS A 81 5.51 27.19 24.31
N LYS A 82 4.96 26.36 25.21
CA LYS A 82 4.78 24.92 24.98
C LYS A 82 3.87 24.66 23.80
N LYS A 83 2.83 25.47 23.61
CA LYS A 83 2.00 25.47 22.40
C LYS A 83 2.80 25.63 21.11
N ASP A 84 3.77 26.55 21.09
CA ASP A 84 4.57 26.84 19.91
C ASP A 84 5.56 25.72 19.62
N LEU A 85 6.16 25.13 20.65
CA LEU A 85 6.95 23.90 20.53
C LEU A 85 6.13 22.74 19.95
N HIS A 86 4.92 22.53 20.46
CA HIS A 86 4.02 21.52 19.93
C HIS A 86 3.71 21.77 18.45
N ASN A 87 3.37 23.01 18.08
CA ASN A 87 3.11 23.39 16.69
C ASN A 87 4.32 23.15 15.77
N LEU A 88 5.55 23.39 16.26
CA LEU A 88 6.78 23.08 15.52
C LEU A 88 6.92 21.57 15.30
N LEU A 89 6.72 20.75 16.33
CA LEU A 89 6.80 19.30 16.21
C LEU A 89 5.70 18.72 15.30
N SER A 90 4.49 19.25 15.34
CA SER A 90 3.39 18.83 14.48
C SER A 90 3.57 19.26 13.01
N LYS A 91 4.30 20.35 12.74
CA LYS A 91 4.70 20.74 11.37
C LYS A 91 5.96 20.03 10.90
N GLY A 92 6.73 19.51 11.83
CA GLY A 92 7.97 18.78 11.60
C GLY A 92 9.21 19.69 11.64
N ILE A 93 10.26 19.19 12.27
CA ILE A 93 11.53 19.89 12.47
C ILE A 93 12.68 19.09 11.88
N ILE A 94 13.74 19.81 11.51
CA ILE A 94 14.96 19.20 10.97
C ILE A 94 15.97 18.95 12.10
N LEU A 95 16.44 17.71 12.21
CA LEU A 95 17.39 17.22 13.21
C LEU A 95 18.76 16.88 12.60
N GLN A 96 19.74 16.58 13.47
CA GLN A 96 21.04 15.99 13.13
C GLN A 96 21.77 16.74 12.00
N LYS A 97 21.88 18.07 12.15
CA LYS A 97 22.51 18.99 11.19
C LYS A 97 21.91 18.95 9.77
N GLY A 98 20.61 18.64 9.66
CA GLY A 98 19.95 18.53 8.37
C GLY A 98 20.19 17.18 7.72
N THR A 99 19.93 16.09 8.43
CA THR A 99 19.92 14.76 7.79
C THR A 99 18.64 13.98 8.07
N GLU A 100 17.84 14.46 9.04
CA GLU A 100 16.61 13.83 9.47
C GLU A 100 15.55 14.89 9.65
N TRP A 101 14.32 14.57 9.29
CA TRP A 101 13.15 15.36 9.57
C TRP A 101 12.25 14.56 10.51
N PHE A 102 11.77 15.19 11.57
CA PHE A 102 11.04 14.55 12.66
C PHE A 102 9.71 15.26 12.86
N LEU A 103 8.64 14.50 13.00
CA LEU A 103 7.28 15.00 13.13
C LEU A 103 6.52 14.21 14.19
N VAL A 104 5.75 14.89 15.03
CA VAL A 104 4.80 14.25 15.96
C VAL A 104 3.40 14.35 15.37
N GLY A 105 2.78 13.21 15.15
CA GLY A 105 1.41 13.14 14.65
C GLY A 105 0.36 13.47 15.69
N ALA A 106 -0.91 13.50 15.27
CA ALA A 106 -2.01 14.00 16.09
C ALA A 106 -2.28 13.14 17.33
N ASN A 107 -1.93 11.84 17.28
CA ASN A 107 -2.09 10.90 18.38
C ASN A 107 -0.81 10.77 19.22
N GLY A 108 0.20 11.63 19.00
CA GLY A 108 1.49 11.60 19.69
C GLY A 108 2.51 10.63 19.10
N GLU A 109 2.17 9.97 17.99
CA GLU A 109 3.04 9.04 17.28
C GLU A 109 4.19 9.77 16.58
N ARG A 110 5.40 9.23 16.69
CA ARG A 110 6.60 9.87 16.14
C ARG A 110 6.86 9.36 14.72
N ASN A 111 6.87 10.26 13.75
CA ASN A 111 7.24 9.99 12.37
C ASN A 111 8.62 10.58 12.08
N GLN A 112 9.36 9.91 11.19
CA GLN A 112 10.73 10.32 10.85
C GLN A 112 10.94 10.18 9.36
N MET A 113 11.63 11.13 8.75
CA MET A 113 12.19 10.99 7.42
C MET A 113 13.71 11.11 7.49
N ILE A 114 14.40 10.16 6.87
CA ILE A 114 15.85 10.13 6.79
C ILE A 114 16.25 10.52 5.38
N SER A 115 16.99 11.62 5.26
CA SER A 115 17.44 12.12 3.97
C SER A 115 18.31 11.11 3.24
N ALA A 116 18.14 11.06 1.92
CA ALA A 116 18.97 10.30 1.01
C ALA A 116 20.45 10.62 1.16
N TRP A 117 20.76 11.86 1.56
CA TRP A 117 22.11 12.29 1.87
C TRP A 117 22.81 11.38 2.89
N LYS A 118 22.10 10.89 3.91
CA LYS A 118 22.66 10.07 4.99
C LYS A 118 23.21 8.73 4.49
N PHE A 119 22.68 8.21 3.38
CA PHE A 119 23.01 6.88 2.86
C PHE A 119 23.50 6.86 1.40
N LEU A 120 23.48 7.99 0.69
CA LEU A 120 23.95 8.10 -0.69
C LEU A 120 25.35 8.68 -0.84
N TYR A 121 25.76 9.68 -0.03
CA TYR A 121 27.06 10.35 -0.22
C TYR A 121 27.69 10.89 1.09
N LYS A 122 29.00 10.67 1.24
CA LYS A 122 29.85 11.38 2.22
C LYS A 122 30.16 12.79 1.67
N GLN A 123 29.72 13.85 2.37
CA GLN A 123 30.03 15.29 2.22
C GLN A 123 29.21 16.21 1.29
N ARG A 124 28.50 17.16 1.95
CA ARG A 124 27.96 18.49 1.54
C ARG A 124 26.43 18.70 1.62
N GLN A 125 26.07 19.94 1.96
CA GLN A 125 24.83 20.40 2.59
C GLN A 125 23.52 20.24 1.79
N PHE A 126 22.43 20.18 2.57
CA PHE A 126 20.99 19.93 2.31
C PHE A 126 20.29 20.61 1.12
N GLN A 127 20.95 21.45 0.33
CA GLN A 127 20.25 22.22 -0.70
C GLN A 127 20.06 21.48 -2.02
N LYS A 128 20.56 20.24 -2.16
CA LYS A 128 20.46 19.47 -3.41
C LYS A 128 20.00 18.03 -3.15
N VAL A 129 18.90 17.65 -3.80
CA VAL A 129 18.41 16.28 -3.91
C VAL A 129 19.46 15.39 -4.57
N ALA A 130 19.57 14.12 -4.16
CA ALA A 130 20.50 13.19 -4.79
C ALA A 130 19.98 12.75 -6.17
N GLU A 131 20.70 13.12 -7.23
CA GLU A 131 20.41 12.71 -8.60
C GLU A 131 21.14 11.42 -8.96
N MET A 132 20.43 10.49 -9.58
CA MET A 132 20.96 9.20 -10.00
C MET A 132 20.65 8.93 -11.46
N LEU A 133 21.67 8.96 -12.31
CA LEU A 133 21.50 8.83 -13.76
C LEU A 133 21.18 7.40 -14.21
N ASP A 134 21.64 6.36 -13.50
CA ASP A 134 21.31 4.95 -13.79
C ASP A 134 20.52 4.29 -12.66
N PHE A 135 19.20 4.49 -12.68
CA PHE A 135 18.29 3.91 -11.71
C PHE A 135 18.04 2.41 -11.91
N SER A 136 18.59 1.80 -12.96
CA SER A 136 18.46 0.36 -13.19
C SER A 136 19.50 -0.47 -12.44
N ASN A 137 20.41 0.23 -11.76
CA ASN A 137 21.46 -0.36 -10.94
C ASN A 137 21.78 0.60 -9.78
N LEU A 138 20.78 0.83 -8.92
CA LEU A 138 20.87 1.76 -7.80
C LEU A 138 21.94 1.32 -6.79
N LYS A 139 21.93 0.04 -6.41
CA LYS A 139 22.81 -0.56 -5.37
C LYS A 139 22.91 0.28 -4.09
N ILE A 140 21.81 0.94 -3.70
CA ILE A 140 21.79 1.82 -2.55
C ILE A 140 21.62 1.00 -1.30
N LYS A 141 22.65 0.97 -0.47
CA LYS A 141 22.60 0.30 0.81
C LYS A 141 22.27 1.27 1.92
N MET A 142 21.26 0.93 2.70
CA MET A 142 20.73 1.78 3.74
C MET A 142 20.75 1.03 5.06
N LYS A 143 21.25 1.69 6.11
CA LYS A 143 21.16 1.23 7.49
C LYS A 143 20.48 2.30 8.31
N ILE A 144 19.34 1.96 8.88
CA ILE A 144 18.48 2.89 9.59
C ILE A 144 18.27 2.39 11.01
N LYS A 145 18.39 3.31 11.97
CA LYS A 145 18.07 3.06 13.38
C LYS A 145 16.72 3.67 13.72
N THR A 146 15.84 2.92 14.38
CA THR A 146 14.47 3.37 14.73
C THR A 146 14.37 4.17 16.04
N GLN A 147 15.47 4.76 16.52
CA GLN A 147 15.57 5.37 17.86
C GLN A 147 14.58 6.51 18.13
N LEU A 148 14.18 7.22 17.08
CA LEU A 148 13.26 8.35 17.16
C LEU A 148 11.79 7.94 16.95
N LEU A 149 11.52 6.68 16.66
CA LEU A 149 10.16 6.16 16.44
C LEU A 149 9.52 5.75 17.78
N SER A 150 8.20 5.84 17.84
CA SER A 150 7.44 5.39 19.01
C SER A 150 7.50 3.87 19.14
N SER A 151 7.70 3.37 20.35
CA SER A 151 7.61 1.94 20.65
C SER A 151 6.15 1.45 20.60
N GLY A 152 5.94 0.20 20.18
CA GLY A 152 4.61 -0.43 20.08
C GLY A 152 3.71 0.13 18.97
N VAL A 153 4.29 0.86 18.02
CA VAL A 153 3.58 1.44 16.87
C VAL A 153 4.00 0.70 15.59
N ASN A 154 3.03 0.43 14.72
CA ASN A 154 3.28 -0.10 13.39
C ASN A 154 3.68 1.02 12.44
N TYR A 155 4.73 0.77 11.64
CA TYR A 155 5.26 1.74 10.70
C TYR A 155 5.27 1.19 9.28
N GLY A 156 4.84 2.02 8.33
CA GLY A 156 5.11 1.89 6.92
C GLY A 156 6.38 2.63 6.54
N ILE A 157 7.29 1.95 5.86
CA ILE A 157 8.53 2.51 5.35
C ILE A 157 8.33 2.87 3.88
N HIS A 158 8.50 4.14 3.54
CA HIS A 158 8.27 4.67 2.21
C HIS A 158 9.52 5.28 1.63
N LEU A 159 9.82 5.00 0.36
CA LEU A 159 10.83 5.72 -0.40
C LEU A 159 10.19 6.95 -1.05
N ILE A 160 10.78 8.11 -0.82
CA ILE A 160 10.36 9.38 -1.43
C ILE A 160 11.33 9.73 -2.56
N PHE A 161 10.81 9.78 -3.78
CA PHE A 161 11.63 9.96 -4.97
C PHE A 161 10.85 10.65 -6.09
N ARG A 162 11.57 11.19 -7.07
CA ARG A 162 11.01 11.83 -8.26
C ARG A 162 11.78 11.35 -9.48
N ILE A 163 11.12 11.11 -10.60
CA ILE A 163 11.79 10.74 -11.86
C ILE A 163 12.15 12.03 -12.61
N CYS A 164 13.36 12.12 -13.16
CA CYS A 164 13.81 13.26 -13.95
C CYS A 164 12.94 13.44 -15.22
N GLY A 165 12.66 14.70 -15.56
CA GLY A 165 11.87 15.07 -16.73
C GLY A 165 10.39 15.36 -16.43
N PRO A 166 9.66 15.98 -17.37
CA PRO A 166 8.27 16.35 -17.18
C PRO A 166 7.39 15.10 -17.19
N ARG A 167 6.95 14.66 -16.02
CA ARG A 167 5.93 13.60 -15.89
C ARG A 167 4.93 14.03 -14.84
N LYS A 168 3.85 14.64 -15.28
CA LYS A 168 2.63 14.74 -14.47
C LYS A 168 1.59 13.86 -15.13
N SER A 169 1.25 12.77 -14.46
CA SER A 169 0.15 11.90 -14.87
C SER A 169 -1.10 12.31 -14.11
N LEU A 170 -2.25 12.35 -14.78
CA LEU A 170 -3.55 12.46 -14.11
C LEU A 170 -3.92 11.17 -13.35
N ALA A 171 -3.15 10.09 -13.53
CA ALA A 171 -3.39 8.84 -12.82
C ALA A 171 -2.95 8.95 -11.36
N LYS A 172 -3.81 8.47 -10.45
CA LYS A 172 -3.55 8.41 -8.99
C LYS A 172 -2.25 7.67 -8.63
N GLN A 173 -1.89 6.65 -9.42
CA GLN A 173 -0.71 5.82 -9.22
C GLN A 173 0.09 5.67 -10.51
N MET A 174 1.40 5.51 -10.37
CA MET A 174 2.34 5.22 -11.46
C MET A 174 3.01 3.87 -11.20
N TYR A 175 3.07 3.02 -12.22
CA TYR A 175 3.84 1.79 -12.15
C TYR A 175 5.33 2.09 -12.30
N VAL A 176 6.15 1.57 -11.38
CA VAL A 176 7.59 1.84 -11.29
C VAL A 176 8.45 0.59 -11.12
N ASN A 177 7.91 -0.46 -10.48
CA ASN A 177 8.60 -1.73 -10.20
C ASN A 177 10.00 -1.54 -9.60
N LEU A 178 10.03 -1.09 -8.35
CA LEU A 178 11.24 -1.00 -7.54
C LEU A 178 11.59 -2.38 -6.99
N LYS A 179 12.79 -2.86 -7.33
CA LYS A 179 13.39 -4.07 -6.74
C LYS A 179 14.26 -3.68 -5.55
N TYR A 180 14.08 -4.35 -4.42
CA TYR A 180 14.84 -4.10 -3.21
C TYR A 180 14.97 -5.36 -2.36
N LYS A 181 15.90 -5.35 -1.41
CA LYS A 181 16.10 -6.40 -0.41
C LYS A 181 15.99 -5.84 0.99
N LYS A 182 15.46 -6.62 1.93
CA LYS A 182 15.34 -6.30 3.36
C LYS A 182 16.25 -7.24 4.15
N GLY A 183 17.39 -6.75 4.59
CA GLY A 183 18.43 -7.53 5.26
C GLY A 183 19.40 -8.24 4.30
N ARG A 184 20.58 -8.60 4.81
CA ARG A 184 21.63 -9.29 4.05
C ARG A 184 21.20 -10.72 3.69
N GLY A 185 21.26 -11.06 2.41
CA GLY A 185 20.95 -12.42 1.92
C GLY A 185 19.46 -12.71 1.73
N SER A 186 18.60 -11.71 1.91
CA SER A 186 17.16 -11.83 1.63
C SER A 186 16.86 -11.92 0.13
N GLU A 187 15.70 -12.49 -0.19
CA GLU A 187 15.13 -12.48 -1.53
C GLU A 187 14.83 -11.07 -2.03
N THR A 188 14.88 -10.90 -3.35
CA THR A 188 14.48 -9.64 -3.99
C THR A 188 12.97 -9.48 -3.87
N LEU A 189 12.58 -8.41 -3.19
CA LEU A 189 11.21 -7.93 -3.09
C LEU A 189 10.94 -6.90 -4.18
N HIS A 190 9.66 -6.72 -4.48
CA HIS A 190 9.18 -5.78 -5.49
C HIS A 190 8.15 -4.83 -4.88
N ALA A 191 8.26 -3.55 -5.19
CA ALA A 191 7.22 -2.56 -4.97
C ALA A 191 6.78 -2.01 -6.33
N TYR A 192 5.52 -2.23 -6.71
CA TYR A 192 5.09 -2.04 -8.11
C TYR A 192 4.61 -0.62 -8.42
N PHE A 193 3.85 -0.01 -7.52
CA PHE A 193 3.15 1.24 -7.76
C PHE A 193 3.58 2.32 -6.77
N ALA A 194 3.83 3.52 -7.29
CA ALA A 194 4.08 4.72 -6.50
C ALA A 194 2.89 5.68 -6.62
N THR A 195 2.61 6.42 -5.55
CA THR A 195 1.56 7.46 -5.49
C THR A 195 2.19 8.85 -5.54
N TRP A 196 1.52 9.79 -6.21
CA TRP A 196 1.92 11.19 -6.21
C TRP A 196 1.65 11.88 -4.88
N ARG A 197 2.56 12.75 -4.46
CA ARG A 197 2.40 13.73 -3.38
C ARG A 197 2.05 15.10 -3.97
N GLU A 198 1.68 16.05 -3.11
CA GLU A 198 1.25 17.41 -3.51
C GLU A 198 2.37 18.25 -4.16
N ASP A 199 3.63 17.86 -3.96
CA ASP A 199 4.86 18.57 -4.33
C ASP A 199 5.59 17.95 -5.55
N ASP A 200 4.87 17.18 -6.38
CA ASP A 200 5.39 16.41 -7.53
C ASP A 200 6.39 15.30 -7.17
N TRP A 201 6.57 14.99 -5.88
CA TRP A 201 7.28 13.80 -5.45
C TRP A 201 6.36 12.58 -5.51
N MET A 202 6.99 11.42 -5.57
CA MET A 202 6.31 10.14 -5.46
C MET A 202 6.72 9.44 -4.18
N MET A 203 5.77 8.69 -3.64
CA MET A 203 5.93 7.84 -2.48
C MET A 203 5.67 6.40 -2.91
N ILE A 204 6.55 5.48 -2.51
CA ILE A 204 6.34 4.04 -2.68
C ILE A 204 6.60 3.30 -1.38
N GLU A 205 5.66 2.46 -0.97
CA GLU A 205 5.76 1.66 0.25
C GLU A 205 6.69 0.45 0.03
N LEU A 206 7.70 0.30 0.89
CA LEU A 206 8.67 -0.78 0.85
C LEU A 206 8.28 -1.92 1.79
N CYS A 207 7.91 -1.63 3.02
CA CYS A 207 7.41 -2.66 3.94
C CYS A 207 6.74 -2.04 5.16
N ARG A 208 6.05 -2.90 5.90
CA ARG A 208 5.53 -2.61 7.23
C ARG A 208 6.35 -3.35 8.28
N PHE A 209 6.45 -2.79 9.48
CA PHE A 209 7.01 -3.46 10.64
C PHE A 209 6.41 -2.89 11.92
N SER A 210 6.36 -3.71 12.98
CA SER A 210 6.03 -3.26 14.31
C SER A 210 7.31 -2.87 15.05
N ASN A 211 7.30 -1.72 15.72
CA ASN A 211 8.43 -1.22 16.48
C ASN A 211 8.32 -1.62 17.97
N ASP A 212 8.22 -2.93 18.24
CA ASP A 212 8.00 -3.46 19.61
C ASP A 212 9.27 -3.53 20.45
N LYS A 213 10.43 -3.56 19.79
CA LYS A 213 11.75 -3.56 20.43
C LYS A 213 12.38 -2.20 20.24
N GLU A 214 12.99 -1.66 21.29
CA GLU A 214 13.75 -0.43 21.17
C GLU A 214 14.97 -0.63 20.25
N ASN A 215 15.22 0.34 19.37
CA ASN A 215 16.42 0.45 18.54
C ASN A 215 16.64 -0.71 17.55
N ILE A 216 15.68 -0.93 16.66
CA ILE A 216 15.83 -1.87 15.54
C ILE A 216 16.75 -1.24 14.48
N ASP A 217 17.79 -1.99 14.11
CA ASP A 217 18.65 -1.67 12.96
C ASP A 217 18.07 -2.33 11.69
N LEU A 218 17.48 -1.52 10.82
CA LEU A 218 16.91 -1.97 9.55
C LEU A 218 17.93 -1.78 8.42
N GLU A 219 18.16 -2.84 7.64
CA GLU A 219 19.04 -2.81 6.47
C GLU A 219 18.24 -3.01 5.19
N PHE A 220 18.36 -2.08 4.25
CA PHE A 220 17.75 -2.17 2.92
C PHE A 220 18.81 -2.07 1.82
N LEU A 221 18.56 -2.76 0.71
CA LEU A 221 19.31 -2.58 -0.52
C LEU A 221 18.33 -2.28 -1.66
N LEU A 222 18.32 -1.05 -2.17
CA LEU A 222 17.57 -0.72 -3.38
C LEU A 222 18.38 -1.17 -4.59
N GLU A 223 17.81 -2.07 -5.39
CA GLU A 223 18.52 -2.72 -6.49
C GLU A 223 18.30 -1.97 -7.81
N SER A 224 17.04 -1.75 -8.20
CA SER A 224 16.71 -1.15 -9.51
C SER A 224 15.25 -0.69 -9.59
N LEU A 225 14.99 0.27 -10.48
CA LEU A 225 13.66 0.64 -10.97
C LEU A 225 13.52 0.24 -12.44
N SER A 226 12.29 -0.01 -12.89
CA SER A 226 12.02 -0.44 -14.26
C SER A 226 12.19 0.65 -15.30
N ARG A 227 13.05 0.43 -16.29
CA ARG A 227 13.20 1.32 -17.44
C ARG A 227 11.95 1.42 -18.31
N TYR A 228 11.09 0.40 -18.28
CA TYR A 228 9.96 0.32 -19.22
C TYR A 228 8.94 1.46 -18.98
N TYR A 229 8.65 1.78 -17.72
CA TYR A 229 7.74 2.88 -17.36
C TYR A 229 8.48 4.11 -16.81
N CYS A 230 9.65 3.91 -16.17
CA CYS A 230 10.46 5.01 -15.66
C CYS A 230 11.37 5.62 -16.74
N GLY A 231 11.42 5.07 -17.96
CA GLY A 231 12.19 5.61 -19.09
C GLY A 231 13.69 5.38 -18.95
N SER A 232 14.50 6.36 -19.32
CA SER A 232 15.96 6.33 -19.15
C SER A 232 16.49 7.53 -18.35
N HIS A 233 15.59 8.34 -17.80
CA HIS A 233 15.92 9.56 -17.07
C HIS A 233 16.27 9.23 -15.62
N GLY A 234 17.24 9.93 -15.04
CA GLY A 234 17.63 9.69 -13.67
C GLY A 234 16.50 9.79 -12.64
N ILE A 235 16.78 9.41 -11.41
CA ILE A 235 15.87 9.66 -10.27
C ILE A 235 16.51 10.62 -9.28
N TYR A 236 15.64 11.39 -8.67
CA TYR A 236 15.90 12.23 -7.52
C TYR A 236 15.39 11.49 -6.29
N VAL A 237 16.25 11.24 -5.30
CA VAL A 237 15.82 10.59 -4.03
C VAL A 237 15.89 11.61 -2.91
N GLU A 238 14.76 11.83 -2.23
CA GLU A 238 14.71 12.73 -1.08
C GLU A 238 15.15 12.02 0.19
N GLY A 239 14.64 10.80 0.39
CA GLY A 239 14.88 10.03 1.60
C GLY A 239 13.92 8.87 1.77
N ILE A 240 13.97 8.27 2.96
CA ILE A 240 13.01 7.28 3.43
C ILE A 240 12.19 7.87 4.57
N GLU A 241 10.88 7.72 4.46
CA GLU A 241 9.90 8.19 5.43
C GLU A 241 9.28 7.00 6.19
N PHE A 242 9.31 7.09 7.51
CA PHE A 242 8.65 6.22 8.47
C PHE A 242 7.35 6.89 8.88
N ARG A 243 6.25 6.27 8.50
CA ARG A 243 4.91 6.75 8.81
C ARG A 243 4.18 5.73 9.67
N ALA A 244 3.72 6.17 10.82
CA ALA A 244 2.86 5.39 11.68
C ALA A 244 1.59 4.98 10.91
N ILE A 245 1.20 3.72 11.08
CA ILE A 245 -0.01 3.15 10.53
C ILE A 245 -0.85 2.73 11.72
N ASP A 246 -2.10 3.16 11.76
CA ASP A 246 -3.04 2.71 12.79
C ASP A 246 -3.14 1.18 12.75
N ASN A 247 -3.11 0.56 13.92
CA ASN A 247 -3.28 -0.88 14.07
C ASN A 247 -4.69 -1.27 13.60
N VAL A 248 -4.87 -1.48 12.29
CA VAL A 248 -5.87 -2.43 11.81
C VAL A 248 -5.42 -3.75 12.39
N LYS A 249 -6.20 -4.30 13.32
CA LYS A 249 -5.97 -5.61 13.95
C LYS A 249 -5.62 -6.62 12.87
N HIS A 250 -4.34 -6.90 12.69
CA HIS A 250 -3.84 -7.96 11.86
C HIS A 250 -2.92 -8.79 12.74
N GLU A 251 -3.29 -10.06 12.83
CA GLU A 251 -2.63 -11.11 13.57
C GLU A 251 -1.12 -11.08 13.30
N GLU A 252 -0.38 -11.24 14.39
CA GLU A 252 1.07 -11.29 14.44
C GLU A 252 1.63 -12.22 13.35
N THR A 253 2.45 -11.70 12.43
CA THR A 253 3.24 -12.54 11.53
C THR A 253 4.68 -12.57 12.00
N ASP A 254 5.02 -13.61 12.74
CA ASP A 254 6.37 -14.15 12.79
C ASP A 254 6.85 -14.53 11.37
N GLU A 255 8.17 -14.55 11.21
CA GLU A 255 8.89 -14.82 9.97
C GLU A 255 8.41 -16.09 9.24
N ILE A 256 7.50 -15.95 8.29
CA ILE A 256 7.13 -17.04 7.37
C ILE A 256 8.20 -17.14 6.29
N GLN A 257 9.10 -18.11 6.50
CA GLN A 257 9.93 -18.75 5.47
C GLN A 257 9.08 -19.07 4.23
N GLU A 258 9.61 -18.84 3.02
CA GLU A 258 8.95 -19.21 1.75
C GLU A 258 8.57 -20.70 1.74
N VAL A 259 7.35 -20.99 2.18
CA VAL A 259 6.65 -22.24 1.92
C VAL A 259 5.25 -21.85 1.51
N GLN A 260 4.79 -22.41 0.38
CA GLN A 260 3.44 -22.27 -0.11
C GLN A 260 2.41 -22.63 0.97
N GLN A 261 1.85 -21.66 1.69
CA GLN A 261 0.58 -21.78 2.41
C GLN A 261 0.11 -20.39 2.90
N VAL A 262 -1.03 -19.90 2.42
CA VAL A 262 -2.41 -20.04 2.96
C VAL A 262 -2.75 -18.89 3.92
N LEU A 263 -3.57 -17.96 3.42
CA LEU A 263 -4.46 -17.17 4.28
C LEU A 263 -5.74 -18.00 4.45
N LYS A 264 -5.83 -18.75 5.57
CA LYS A 264 -7.14 -19.15 6.10
C LYS A 264 -7.69 -17.92 6.80
N SER A 265 -8.87 -17.47 6.41
CA SER A 265 -9.64 -16.51 7.19
C SER A 265 -10.65 -17.27 8.05
N ASP A 266 -10.72 -16.86 9.31
CA ASP A 266 -11.66 -17.37 10.29
C ASP A 266 -13.10 -16.91 10.03
N SER A 267 -13.99 -17.89 10.15
CA SER A 267 -15.37 -17.85 10.63
C SER A 267 -16.24 -16.60 10.36
N ASN A 268 -16.85 -16.55 9.17
CA ASN A 268 -18.31 -16.43 9.03
C ASN A 268 -18.75 -16.60 7.57
N MET A 269 -18.60 -17.81 7.05
CA MET A 269 -19.36 -18.32 5.90
C MET A 269 -19.59 -19.81 6.11
N ASN A 270 -20.22 -20.16 7.24
CA ASN A 270 -20.63 -21.53 7.54
C ASN A 270 -21.97 -21.85 6.83
N LEU A 271 -21.98 -21.73 5.50
CA LEU A 271 -23.07 -22.17 4.63
C LEU A 271 -22.58 -22.73 3.28
N MET A 272 -21.31 -23.16 3.23
CA MET A 272 -20.77 -24.00 2.15
C MET A 272 -20.42 -25.40 2.66
N GLN A 273 -21.17 -25.89 3.65
CA GLN A 273 -21.19 -27.31 3.95
C GLN A 273 -22.40 -27.93 3.26
N GLN A 274 -22.09 -28.88 2.38
CA GLN A 274 -22.98 -29.71 1.60
C GLN A 274 -23.62 -29.02 0.39
N LEU A 275 -23.05 -29.27 -0.79
CA LEU A 275 -23.88 -29.54 -1.95
C LEU A 275 -23.39 -30.80 -2.67
N PRO A 276 -24.33 -31.56 -3.24
CA PRO A 276 -24.59 -32.93 -2.84
C PRO A 276 -24.16 -33.90 -3.95
N THR A 277 -24.21 -35.18 -3.64
CA THR A 277 -23.93 -36.34 -4.50
C THR A 277 -24.75 -36.40 -5.81
N ASN A 278 -25.57 -35.40 -6.14
CA ASN A 278 -26.32 -35.32 -7.39
C ASN A 278 -25.76 -34.24 -8.33
N LEU A 279 -24.73 -34.63 -9.09
CA LEU A 279 -24.36 -33.96 -10.33
C LEU A 279 -25.41 -34.34 -11.40
N GLU A 280 -26.50 -33.57 -11.52
CA GLU A 280 -27.27 -33.61 -12.75
C GLU A 280 -26.51 -32.79 -13.81
N GLU A 281 -25.69 -33.49 -14.61
CA GLU A 281 -25.13 -32.97 -15.85
C GLU A 281 -26.28 -32.64 -16.82
N ILE A 282 -26.81 -31.42 -16.78
CA ILE A 282 -27.77 -30.96 -17.79
C ILE A 282 -26.98 -30.64 -19.07
N PHE A 283 -26.71 -31.68 -19.87
CA PHE A 283 -26.29 -31.55 -21.26
C PHE A 283 -27.46 -31.00 -22.09
N LYS A 284 -27.51 -29.67 -22.27
CA LYS A 284 -28.14 -29.14 -23.49
C LYS A 284 -27.09 -29.13 -24.60
N ARG A 285 -27.03 -30.24 -25.35
CA ARG A 285 -26.48 -30.27 -26.72
C ARG A 285 -27.14 -29.12 -27.50
N SER A 286 -26.39 -28.05 -27.76
CA SER A 286 -26.63 -27.30 -28.99
C SER A 286 -25.69 -27.90 -30.02
N GLU A 287 -26.22 -28.86 -30.78
CA GLU A 287 -25.59 -29.28 -32.03
C GLU A 287 -25.45 -28.05 -32.91
N ASN A 288 -24.20 -27.67 -33.17
CA ASN A 288 -23.78 -26.97 -34.37
C ASN A 288 -22.31 -27.36 -34.57
N GLU A 289 -22.05 -27.85 -35.78
CA GLU A 289 -20.84 -28.48 -36.30
C GLU A 289 -19.56 -27.70 -35.95
N ASP A 290 -18.89 -28.10 -34.86
CA ASP A 290 -17.49 -28.53 -34.81
C ASP A 290 -17.12 -28.79 -33.34
N GLY A 291 -16.54 -29.96 -33.09
CA GLY A 291 -16.46 -30.66 -31.81
C GLY A 291 -15.89 -29.94 -30.58
N ASP A 292 -16.21 -30.60 -29.45
CA ASP A 292 -15.65 -30.59 -28.09
C ASP A 292 -15.96 -29.42 -27.13
N GLU A 293 -16.70 -29.75 -26.07
CA GLU A 293 -16.67 -29.22 -24.69
C GLU A 293 -16.35 -27.73 -24.51
N LYS A 294 -17.23 -26.84 -24.98
CA LYS A 294 -17.00 -25.39 -24.89
C LYS A 294 -17.50 -24.77 -23.59
N LEU A 295 -18.62 -25.26 -23.02
CA LEU A 295 -19.37 -24.59 -21.96
C LEU A 295 -19.98 -25.62 -20.98
N PHE A 296 -19.88 -25.35 -19.68
CA PHE A 296 -20.58 -26.09 -18.63
C PHE A 296 -21.47 -25.16 -17.82
N LEU A 297 -22.77 -25.47 -17.73
CA LEU A 297 -23.65 -24.90 -16.73
C LEU A 297 -23.43 -25.68 -15.43
N LEU A 298 -23.10 -24.98 -14.35
CA LEU A 298 -22.52 -25.61 -13.18
C LEU A 298 -23.51 -25.90 -12.08
N ASN A 299 -24.44 -24.98 -11.82
CA ASN A 299 -25.55 -25.08 -10.87
C ASN A 299 -26.39 -23.78 -10.90
N GLU A 300 -27.55 -23.81 -10.26
CA GLU A 300 -28.26 -22.60 -9.80
C GLU A 300 -27.97 -22.38 -8.31
N VAL A 301 -27.35 -21.26 -7.96
CA VAL A 301 -27.15 -20.85 -6.56
C VAL A 301 -28.16 -19.75 -6.27
N ASN A 302 -29.07 -19.98 -5.32
CA ASN A 302 -30.19 -19.07 -5.02
C ASN A 302 -31.06 -18.73 -6.26
N GLY A 303 -31.26 -19.69 -7.16
CA GLY A 303 -32.02 -19.50 -8.42
C GLY A 303 -31.28 -18.69 -9.50
N LYS A 304 -30.00 -18.35 -9.29
CA LYS A 304 -29.17 -17.64 -10.27
C LYS A 304 -28.19 -18.59 -10.96
N LYS A 305 -28.08 -18.47 -12.28
CA LYS A 305 -27.28 -19.37 -13.13
C LYS A 305 -25.78 -19.14 -12.94
N TYR A 306 -25.04 -20.23 -12.78
CA TYR A 306 -23.58 -20.27 -12.74
C TYR A 306 -23.04 -20.90 -14.03
N LEU A 307 -22.08 -20.24 -14.70
CA LEU A 307 -21.50 -20.72 -15.95
C LEU A 307 -19.98 -20.88 -15.88
N MET A 308 -19.44 -21.92 -16.51
CA MET A 308 -18.02 -22.04 -16.86
C MET A 308 -17.81 -22.23 -18.36
N LEU A 309 -16.79 -21.56 -18.89
CA LEU A 309 -16.36 -21.60 -20.29
C LEU A 309 -14.93 -22.13 -20.35
N SER A 310 -14.65 -23.06 -21.27
CA SER A 310 -13.29 -23.61 -21.43
C SER A 310 -12.31 -22.55 -21.91
N ALA A 311 -11.04 -22.69 -21.54
CA ALA A 311 -9.98 -21.81 -22.04
C ALA A 311 -9.92 -21.84 -23.58
N LYS A 312 -10.11 -23.01 -24.19
CA LYS A 312 -10.16 -23.22 -25.66
C LYS A 312 -11.27 -22.43 -26.33
N ALA A 313 -12.43 -22.30 -25.69
CA ALA A 313 -13.54 -21.52 -26.20
C ALA A 313 -13.38 -19.99 -25.96
N ALA A 314 -12.57 -19.59 -24.99
CA ALA A 314 -12.38 -18.20 -24.58
C ALA A 314 -11.16 -17.51 -25.21
N VAL A 315 -10.11 -18.27 -25.49
CA VAL A 315 -8.80 -17.77 -25.94
C VAL A 315 -8.61 -18.19 -27.39
N TYR A 316 -8.66 -17.23 -28.31
CA TYR A 316 -8.51 -17.47 -29.75
C TYR A 316 -7.21 -16.84 -30.29
N ASN A 317 -6.49 -17.55 -31.16
CA ASN A 317 -5.33 -17.02 -31.87
C ASN A 317 -5.77 -16.01 -32.92
N TYR A 318 -5.39 -14.74 -32.76
CA TYR A 318 -5.64 -13.69 -33.77
C TYR A 318 -4.60 -13.68 -34.91
N SER A 319 -3.57 -14.54 -34.85
CA SER A 319 -2.39 -14.52 -35.73
C SER A 319 -1.97 -15.93 -36.14
N ASP A 320 -1.24 -16.06 -37.25
CA ASP A 320 -0.61 -17.31 -37.73
C ASP A 320 0.45 -17.89 -36.76
N VAL A 321 0.83 -17.13 -35.73
CA VAL A 321 1.73 -17.58 -34.67
C VAL A 321 0.94 -18.35 -33.61
N LYS A 322 1.34 -19.60 -33.31
CA LYS A 322 0.81 -20.37 -32.17
C LYS A 322 1.18 -19.66 -30.86
N LEU A 323 0.20 -19.06 -30.17
CA LEU A 323 0.42 -18.31 -28.93
C LEU A 323 0.35 -19.17 -27.66
N PHE A 324 -0.07 -20.43 -27.78
CA PHE A 324 -0.27 -21.34 -26.65
C PHE A 324 -0.15 -22.82 -27.07
N LYS A 325 0.00 -23.69 -26.06
CA LYS A 325 0.01 -25.15 -26.19
C LYS A 325 -1.18 -25.74 -25.45
N THR A 326 -1.88 -26.67 -26.09
CA THR A 326 -2.93 -27.44 -25.42
C THR A 326 -2.31 -28.59 -24.63
N LYS A 327 -2.82 -28.85 -23.43
CA LYS A 327 -2.43 -30.00 -22.60
C LYS A 327 -3.68 -30.76 -22.14
N PRO A 328 -3.63 -32.10 -22.09
CA PRO A 328 -4.67 -32.85 -21.41
C PRO A 328 -4.60 -32.57 -19.91
N SER A 329 -5.75 -32.51 -19.23
CA SER A 329 -5.78 -32.32 -17.79
C SER A 329 -6.81 -33.22 -17.11
N ILE A 330 -6.32 -34.14 -16.27
CA ILE A 330 -7.16 -35.06 -15.49
C ILE A 330 -7.78 -34.36 -14.26
N GLN A 331 -7.18 -33.24 -13.83
CA GLN A 331 -7.62 -32.45 -12.66
C GLN A 331 -8.52 -31.27 -13.05
N SER A 332 -8.86 -31.15 -14.34
CA SER A 332 -9.73 -30.11 -14.88
C SER A 332 -11.07 -30.74 -15.23
N ARG A 333 -12.13 -29.93 -15.21
CA ARG A 333 -13.45 -30.33 -15.71
C ARG A 333 -13.53 -30.34 -17.23
N PHE A 334 -12.55 -29.72 -17.89
CA PHE A 334 -12.33 -29.82 -19.33
C PHE A 334 -11.19 -30.78 -19.62
N LEU A 335 -11.36 -31.62 -20.65
CA LEU A 335 -10.32 -32.55 -21.12
C LEU A 335 -9.01 -31.84 -21.50
N GLU A 336 -9.12 -30.62 -22.01
CA GLU A 336 -7.99 -29.81 -22.51
C GLU A 336 -7.86 -28.47 -21.79
N VAL A 337 -6.63 -28.11 -21.41
CA VAL A 337 -6.25 -26.80 -20.84
C VAL A 337 -5.20 -26.11 -21.72
N ILE A 338 -5.07 -24.79 -21.57
CA ILE A 338 -4.18 -23.97 -22.40
C ILE A 338 -2.98 -23.49 -21.59
N GLU A 339 -1.76 -23.86 -21.97
CA GLU A 339 -0.52 -23.25 -21.45
C GLU A 339 -0.04 -22.14 -22.39
N LEU A 340 0.09 -20.92 -21.87
CA LEU A 340 0.56 -19.77 -22.64
C LEU A 340 2.07 -19.86 -22.91
N LEU A 341 2.43 -19.56 -24.16
CA LEU A 341 3.81 -19.34 -24.57
C LEU A 341 4.27 -17.91 -24.21
N PRO A 342 5.57 -17.58 -24.34
CA PRO A 342 6.09 -16.27 -24.00
C PRO A 342 5.41 -15.12 -24.77
N GLN A 343 4.39 -14.52 -24.16
CA GLN A 343 3.61 -13.41 -24.70
C GLN A 343 3.32 -12.42 -23.59
N GLN A 344 3.42 -11.12 -23.87
CA GLN A 344 3.09 -10.07 -22.89
C GLN A 344 1.57 -9.84 -22.79
N VAL A 345 0.82 -10.24 -23.81
CA VAL A 345 -0.60 -9.95 -23.96
C VAL A 345 -1.39 -11.25 -24.14
N LEU A 346 -2.46 -11.39 -23.36
CA LEU A 346 -3.50 -12.40 -23.54
C LEU A 346 -4.79 -11.68 -23.95
N ARG A 347 -5.44 -12.16 -25.02
CA ARG A 347 -6.76 -11.71 -25.44
C ARG A 347 -7.78 -12.80 -25.13
N ILE A 348 -8.84 -12.41 -24.44
CA ILE A 348 -9.97 -13.25 -24.12
C ILE A 348 -11.16 -12.68 -24.89
N ASN A 349 -11.71 -13.47 -25.79
CA ASN A 349 -12.88 -13.07 -26.57
C ASN A 349 -13.84 -14.25 -26.67
N CYS A 350 -15.01 -14.10 -26.07
CA CYS A 350 -16.07 -15.10 -26.18
C CYS A 350 -17.44 -14.45 -26.29
N LYS A 351 -18.38 -15.24 -26.81
CA LYS A 351 -19.80 -14.90 -26.87
C LYS A 351 -20.56 -15.86 -25.98
N ILE A 352 -21.39 -15.33 -25.09
CA ILE A 352 -22.26 -16.07 -24.19
C ILE A 352 -23.68 -15.69 -24.55
N LYS A 353 -24.57 -16.66 -24.75
CA LYS A 353 -25.99 -16.34 -25.01
C LYS A 353 -26.60 -15.74 -23.74
N SER A 354 -27.35 -14.65 -23.86
CA SER A 354 -27.93 -13.93 -22.70
C SER A 354 -28.75 -14.84 -21.80
N GLN A 355 -29.52 -15.76 -22.40
CA GLN A 355 -30.33 -16.77 -21.72
C GLN A 355 -29.55 -17.75 -20.81
N MET A 356 -28.22 -17.83 -20.95
CA MET A 356 -27.36 -18.66 -20.11
C MET A 356 -27.01 -17.99 -18.77
N LEU A 357 -27.31 -16.71 -18.63
CA LEU A 357 -27.13 -15.94 -17.40
C LEU A 357 -28.49 -15.42 -16.92
N SER A 358 -28.60 -15.12 -15.64
CA SER A 358 -29.81 -14.55 -15.05
C SER A 358 -29.88 -13.04 -15.30
N GLN A 359 -31.04 -12.52 -15.69
CA GLN A 359 -31.26 -11.06 -15.84
C GLN A 359 -31.18 -10.35 -14.47
N ASP A 360 -31.04 -9.02 -14.48
CA ASP A 360 -31.01 -8.17 -13.27
C ASP A 360 -29.98 -8.60 -12.22
N THR A 361 -28.90 -9.26 -12.64
CA THR A 361 -27.91 -9.86 -11.75
C THR A 361 -26.52 -9.29 -12.04
N ASP A 362 -25.86 -8.85 -10.98
CA ASP A 362 -24.42 -8.56 -11.01
C ASP A 362 -23.66 -9.88 -11.12
N TYR A 363 -22.75 -9.95 -12.08
CA TYR A 363 -21.87 -11.10 -12.29
C TYR A 363 -20.40 -10.69 -12.12
N ALA A 364 -19.60 -11.61 -11.58
CA ALA A 364 -18.15 -11.56 -11.61
C ALA A 364 -17.59 -12.66 -12.52
N CYS A 365 -16.61 -12.29 -13.34
CA CYS A 365 -15.83 -13.19 -14.18
C CYS A 365 -14.51 -13.52 -13.47
N TYR A 366 -14.28 -14.81 -13.25
CA TYR A 366 -13.08 -15.36 -12.65
C TYR A 366 -12.27 -16.12 -13.70
N LEU A 367 -10.97 -15.86 -13.74
CA LEU A 367 -10.03 -16.63 -14.54
C LEU A 367 -9.50 -17.78 -13.67
N VAL A 368 -9.71 -19.02 -14.10
CA VAL A 368 -9.25 -20.23 -13.37
C VAL A 368 -7.98 -20.75 -14.01
N PHE A 369 -6.91 -20.84 -13.23
CA PHE A 369 -5.57 -21.09 -13.74
C PHE A 369 -4.66 -21.86 -12.78
N LYS A 370 -3.55 -22.38 -13.32
CA LYS A 370 -2.40 -22.91 -12.59
C LYS A 370 -1.13 -22.27 -13.17
N LEU A 371 -0.05 -22.32 -12.40
CA LEU A 371 1.26 -21.94 -12.88
C LEU A 371 2.06 -23.21 -13.19
N SER A 372 2.66 -23.25 -14.37
CA SER A 372 3.62 -24.30 -14.75
C SER A 372 4.78 -24.30 -13.76
N GLU A 373 5.28 -25.48 -13.38
CA GLU A 373 6.45 -25.59 -12.48
C GLU A 373 7.69 -24.88 -13.03
N LYS A 374 7.79 -24.80 -14.36
CA LYS A 374 8.87 -24.08 -15.07
C LYS A 374 8.60 -22.58 -15.23
N CYS A 375 7.49 -22.07 -14.69
CA CYS A 375 7.12 -20.67 -14.79
C CYS A 375 8.06 -19.79 -13.95
N ARG A 376 9.01 -19.14 -14.62
CA ARG A 376 9.91 -18.15 -14.01
C ARG A 376 9.39 -16.70 -14.09
N GLY A 377 8.18 -16.52 -14.63
CA GLY A 377 7.54 -15.21 -14.85
C GLY A 377 6.37 -14.92 -13.91
N LEU A 378 5.51 -13.98 -14.30
CA LEU A 378 4.24 -13.65 -13.63
C LEU A 378 4.33 -13.08 -12.20
N HIS A 379 5.50 -12.57 -11.81
CA HIS A 379 5.64 -11.81 -10.56
C HIS A 379 5.01 -10.42 -10.68
N CYS A 380 5.07 -9.81 -11.87
CA CYS A 380 4.53 -8.47 -12.09
C CYS A 380 3.01 -8.46 -12.17
N PRO A 381 2.34 -7.36 -11.77
CA PRO A 381 0.91 -7.19 -11.95
C PRO A 381 0.53 -7.25 -13.43
N VAL A 382 -0.73 -7.59 -13.68
CA VAL A 382 -1.32 -7.68 -15.00
C VAL A 382 -2.49 -6.72 -15.09
N LYS A 383 -2.46 -5.91 -16.15
CA LYS A 383 -3.48 -4.93 -16.47
C LYS A 383 -4.62 -5.60 -17.23
N VAL A 384 -5.85 -5.49 -16.75
CA VAL A 384 -7.05 -5.95 -17.46
C VAL A 384 -7.77 -4.76 -18.07
N ARG A 385 -8.07 -4.85 -19.37
CA ARG A 385 -8.86 -3.85 -20.09
C ARG A 385 -10.06 -4.52 -20.77
N ASN A 386 -11.24 -3.97 -20.54
CA ASN A 386 -12.41 -4.28 -21.34
C ASN A 386 -12.38 -3.46 -22.65
N LEU A 387 -12.40 -4.14 -23.80
CA LEU A 387 -12.31 -3.51 -25.12
C LEU A 387 -13.67 -3.06 -25.70
N LEU A 388 -14.79 -3.41 -25.06
CA LEU A 388 -16.13 -3.03 -25.49
C LEU A 388 -16.47 -1.58 -25.10
N HIS A 389 -15.97 -1.12 -23.96
CA HIS A 389 -16.18 0.22 -23.45
C HIS A 389 -14.97 1.12 -23.74
N ARG A 390 -14.87 1.63 -24.97
CA ARG A 390 -13.76 2.52 -25.38
C ARG A 390 -13.64 3.80 -24.53
N ASN A 391 -14.71 4.20 -23.84
CA ASN A 391 -14.78 5.45 -23.08
C ASN A 391 -14.61 5.30 -21.56
N LYS A 392 -14.68 4.08 -21.00
CA LYS A 392 -14.41 3.84 -19.56
C LYS A 392 -12.92 3.56 -19.37
N LYS A 393 -12.24 4.43 -18.62
CA LYS A 393 -10.82 4.29 -18.27
C LYS A 393 -10.58 3.28 -17.12
N GLU A 394 -11.59 2.53 -16.73
CA GLU A 394 -11.48 1.54 -15.65
C GLU A 394 -10.51 0.44 -16.07
N VAL A 395 -9.41 0.37 -15.33
CA VAL A 395 -8.36 -0.61 -15.48
C VAL A 395 -8.35 -1.38 -14.17
N GLU A 396 -8.65 -2.67 -14.24
CA GLU A 396 -8.42 -3.57 -13.12
C GLU A 396 -6.97 -4.06 -13.17
N ILE A 397 -6.34 -4.17 -11.99
CA ILE A 397 -5.01 -4.75 -11.84
C ILE A 397 -5.16 -6.06 -11.10
N ILE A 398 -4.63 -7.13 -11.68
CA ILE A 398 -4.67 -8.47 -11.10
C ILE A 398 -3.27 -9.02 -10.89
N TYR A 399 -3.16 -9.99 -9.99
CA TYR A 399 -1.93 -10.74 -9.76
C TYR A 399 -2.18 -12.22 -10.01
N PHE A 400 -1.20 -12.90 -10.61
CA PHE A 400 -1.20 -14.35 -10.78
C PHE A 400 -0.41 -15.08 -9.69
N ARG A 401 0.45 -14.35 -8.97
CA ARG A 401 1.14 -14.78 -7.75
C ARG A 401 0.70 -13.86 -6.61
N SER A 402 0.45 -14.41 -5.43
CA SER A 402 0.05 -13.60 -4.27
C SER A 402 1.11 -12.54 -3.97
N PRO A 403 0.80 -11.24 -4.12
CA PRO A 403 1.76 -10.19 -3.84
C PRO A 403 1.93 -10.00 -2.33
N LYS A 404 3.01 -9.34 -1.92
CA LYS A 404 3.15 -8.92 -0.51
C LYS A 404 2.02 -7.93 -0.14
N PRO A 405 1.57 -7.90 1.13
CA PRO A 405 0.41 -7.09 1.53
C PRO A 405 0.48 -5.60 1.17
N TRP A 406 1.66 -4.99 1.27
CA TRP A 406 1.87 -3.57 0.92
C TRP A 406 1.83 -3.27 -0.60
N ASN A 407 1.78 -4.29 -1.46
CA ASN A 407 1.51 -4.12 -2.90
C ASN A 407 0.01 -4.24 -3.26
N LEU A 408 -0.83 -4.61 -2.29
CA LEU A 408 -2.27 -4.68 -2.49
C LEU A 408 -2.86 -3.29 -2.21
N HIS A 409 -3.46 -2.73 -3.25
CA HIS A 409 -4.32 -1.56 -3.15
C HIS A 409 -5.77 -2.00 -3.34
N ASP A 410 -6.73 -1.20 -2.88
CA ASP A 410 -8.16 -1.56 -2.86
C ASP A 410 -8.73 -1.99 -4.23
N THR A 411 -8.11 -1.54 -5.33
CA THR A 411 -8.50 -1.86 -6.70
C THR A 411 -7.86 -3.12 -7.26
N ASN A 412 -6.93 -3.74 -6.53
CA ASN A 412 -6.15 -4.88 -7.00
C ASN A 412 -6.82 -6.21 -6.65
N GLN A 413 -6.74 -7.20 -7.54
CA GLN A 413 -7.25 -8.55 -7.28
C GLN A 413 -6.09 -9.53 -7.09
N ALA A 414 -6.05 -10.18 -5.92
CA ALA A 414 -5.12 -11.25 -5.61
C ALA A 414 -5.71 -12.60 -6.04
N PRO A 415 -4.86 -13.58 -6.40
CA PRO A 415 -5.34 -14.92 -6.71
C PRO A 415 -5.70 -15.67 -5.42
N GLN A 416 -6.71 -16.53 -5.50
CA GLN A 416 -7.17 -17.39 -4.41
C GLN A 416 -7.02 -18.85 -4.80
N GLN A 417 -6.57 -19.69 -3.87
CA GLN A 417 -6.48 -21.13 -4.08
C GLN A 417 -7.83 -21.78 -3.80
N ARG A 418 -8.24 -22.65 -4.71
CA ARG A 418 -9.48 -23.42 -4.64
C ARG A 418 -9.25 -24.79 -3.97
N PRO A 419 -10.31 -25.43 -3.45
CA PRO A 419 -10.21 -26.79 -2.91
C PRO A 419 -9.74 -27.85 -3.92
N ASP A 420 -10.01 -27.64 -5.21
CA ASP A 420 -9.57 -28.50 -6.32
C ASP A 420 -8.09 -28.30 -6.72
N GLY A 421 -7.37 -27.44 -5.99
CA GLY A 421 -5.96 -27.12 -6.21
C GLY A 421 -5.70 -26.18 -7.39
N TRP A 422 -6.74 -25.69 -8.08
CA TRP A 422 -6.60 -24.58 -9.03
C TRP A 422 -6.55 -23.23 -8.32
N MET A 423 -6.03 -22.21 -9.01
CA MET A 423 -6.11 -20.82 -8.57
C MET A 423 -7.21 -20.11 -9.35
N GLU A 424 -7.79 -19.08 -8.74
CA GLU A 424 -8.70 -18.17 -9.43
C GLU A 424 -8.43 -16.72 -9.10
N VAL A 425 -8.72 -15.82 -10.04
CA VAL A 425 -8.67 -14.39 -9.81
C VAL A 425 -9.83 -13.72 -10.54
N LYS A 426 -10.51 -12.79 -9.87
CA LYS A 426 -11.56 -11.98 -10.50
C LYS A 426 -10.90 -11.03 -11.50
N VAL A 427 -11.39 -11.03 -12.74
CA VAL A 427 -10.83 -10.22 -13.83
C VAL A 427 -11.81 -9.19 -14.38
N TRP A 428 -13.10 -9.31 -14.02
CA TRP A 428 -14.12 -8.37 -14.45
C TRP A 428 -15.39 -8.50 -13.60
N LYS A 429 -16.07 -7.39 -13.33
CA LYS A 429 -17.45 -7.34 -12.81
C LYS A 429 -18.36 -6.64 -13.83
N PHE A 430 -19.56 -7.18 -14.05
CA PHE A 430 -20.54 -6.62 -14.99
C PHE A 430 -21.97 -6.88 -14.54
N ASN A 431 -22.92 -6.12 -15.10
CA ASN A 431 -24.35 -6.36 -14.96
C ASN A 431 -24.97 -6.43 -16.35
N LEU A 432 -25.77 -7.45 -16.62
CA LEU A 432 -26.28 -7.73 -17.97
C LEU A 432 -27.22 -6.64 -18.51
N ASN A 433 -27.90 -5.90 -17.65
CA ASN A 433 -28.82 -4.84 -18.08
C ASN A 433 -28.08 -3.59 -18.57
N HIS A 434 -26.87 -3.38 -18.08
CA HIS A 434 -26.05 -2.21 -18.41
C HIS A 434 -25.04 -2.49 -19.52
N GLU A 435 -24.99 -3.72 -20.03
CA GLU A 435 -24.06 -4.18 -21.05
C GLU A 435 -24.73 -4.24 -22.44
N LEU A 436 -23.95 -4.03 -23.51
CA LEU A 436 -24.45 -4.01 -24.88
C LEU A 436 -24.81 -5.43 -25.35
N ILE A 437 -26.02 -5.89 -25.08
CA ILE A 437 -26.57 -7.11 -25.67
C ILE A 437 -26.84 -6.84 -27.16
N LYS A 438 -26.19 -7.60 -28.04
CA LYS A 438 -26.48 -7.60 -29.49
C LYS A 438 -26.83 -9.03 -29.90
N ASN A 439 -27.97 -9.19 -30.58
CA ASN A 439 -28.47 -10.46 -31.09
C ASN A 439 -28.51 -11.56 -30.01
N ASP A 440 -29.13 -11.29 -28.85
CA ASP A 440 -29.26 -12.21 -27.71
C ASP A 440 -27.94 -12.81 -27.19
N SER A 441 -26.83 -12.13 -27.46
CA SER A 441 -25.51 -12.57 -27.03
C SER A 441 -24.77 -11.45 -26.31
N PHE A 442 -24.22 -11.82 -25.16
CA PHE A 442 -23.28 -11.04 -24.38
C PHE A 442 -21.86 -11.35 -24.86
N ARG A 443 -21.08 -10.32 -25.18
CA ARG A 443 -19.68 -10.47 -25.57
C ARG A 443 -18.79 -10.17 -24.39
N VAL A 444 -17.80 -11.03 -24.17
CA VAL A 444 -16.66 -10.77 -23.30
C VAL A 444 -15.49 -10.44 -24.20
N ASN A 445 -14.86 -9.27 -24.03
CA ASN A 445 -13.66 -8.91 -24.77
C ASN A 445 -12.65 -8.23 -23.85
N LEU A 446 -11.80 -9.06 -23.23
CA LEU A 446 -10.80 -8.64 -22.27
C LEU A 446 -9.41 -8.74 -22.86
N LYS A 447 -8.59 -7.75 -22.58
CA LYS A 447 -7.17 -7.73 -22.91
C LYS A 447 -6.36 -7.65 -21.62
N LEU A 448 -5.66 -8.74 -21.32
CA LEU A 448 -4.74 -8.85 -20.19
C LEU A 448 -3.34 -8.52 -20.70
N ILE A 449 -2.66 -7.58 -20.05
CA ILE A 449 -1.34 -7.09 -20.45
C ILE A 449 -0.44 -7.11 -19.22
N SER A 450 0.60 -7.95 -19.26
CA SER A 450 1.62 -7.92 -18.21
C SER A 450 2.33 -6.56 -18.24
N TYR A 451 2.47 -5.93 -17.07
CA TYR A 451 3.22 -4.67 -17.00
C TYR A 451 4.66 -4.89 -17.48
N GLU A 452 5.29 -5.98 -17.06
CA GLU A 452 6.63 -6.41 -17.48
C GLU A 452 6.71 -7.92 -17.66
N GLY A 453 7.69 -8.36 -18.44
CA GLY A 453 7.91 -9.79 -18.70
C GLY A 453 6.81 -10.42 -19.56
N THR A 454 6.66 -11.73 -19.44
CA THR A 454 5.69 -12.50 -20.22
C THR A 454 4.74 -13.28 -19.33
N LEU A 455 3.59 -13.63 -19.88
CA LEU A 455 2.59 -14.52 -19.29
C LEU A 455 2.93 -16.01 -19.47
N SER A 456 4.18 -16.32 -19.83
CA SER A 456 4.64 -17.68 -20.11
C SER A 456 4.44 -18.61 -18.91
N GLY A 457 3.94 -19.81 -19.17
CA GLY A 457 3.69 -20.81 -18.14
C GLY A 457 2.41 -20.60 -17.34
N LEU A 458 1.56 -19.62 -17.71
CA LEU A 458 0.19 -19.57 -17.24
C LEU A 458 -0.61 -20.71 -17.90
N ILE A 459 -1.17 -21.59 -17.09
CA ILE A 459 -2.03 -22.70 -17.52
C ILE A 459 -3.47 -22.32 -17.22
N LEU A 460 -4.28 -22.10 -18.25
CA LEU A 460 -5.68 -21.69 -18.15
C LEU A 460 -6.60 -22.90 -18.26
N CYS A 461 -7.47 -23.06 -17.26
CA CYS A 461 -8.58 -23.99 -17.30
C CYS A 461 -9.77 -23.37 -18.04
N GLY A 462 -10.14 -22.15 -17.68
CA GLY A 462 -11.29 -21.47 -18.25
C GLY A 462 -11.70 -20.20 -17.53
N LEU A 463 -12.90 -19.74 -17.85
CA LEU A 463 -13.58 -18.62 -17.21
C LEU A 463 -14.79 -19.11 -16.45
N GLU A 464 -15.01 -18.59 -15.25
CA GLU A 464 -16.21 -18.84 -14.46
C GLU A 464 -16.97 -17.54 -14.23
N PHE A 465 -18.28 -17.56 -14.50
CA PHE A 465 -19.20 -16.45 -14.33
C PHE A 465 -20.10 -16.74 -13.15
N ARG A 466 -19.93 -15.97 -12.08
CA ARG A 466 -20.65 -16.16 -10.81
C ARG A 466 -21.56 -14.98 -10.51
N PRO A 467 -22.81 -15.22 -10.09
CA PRO A 467 -23.66 -14.15 -9.56
C PRO A 467 -23.06 -13.60 -8.25
N LEU A 468 -23.16 -12.29 -8.06
CA LEU A 468 -22.77 -11.57 -6.84
C LEU A 468 -23.95 -11.32 -5.90
#